data_AF-A0A382DFS8-F1
#
_entry.id   AF-A0A382DFS8-F1
#
_cell.length_a   1.000
_cell.length_b   1.000
_cell.length_c   1.000
_cell.angle_alpha   90.00
_cell.angle_beta   90.00
_cell.angle_gamma   90.00
#
_symmetry.space_group_name_H-M   'P 1'
#
loop_
_entity.id
_entity.type
_entity.pdbx_description
1 polymer ?
#
loop_
_entity_poly.entity_id
_entity_poly.type
_entity_poly.pdbx_seq_one_letter_code
_entity_poly.pdbx_strand_id
1 'polypeptide(L)'
;MKEMYERNGGSFRDPKGYVLHHNKNVYRVINTSYQEEYDYCIKSGLYKKLIDEGLLLSFEESLDLEINSKDVYKIVKQERINFISYPYEWSFDMIKDAAITTLKIQEISMEHRM
;
A
#
# COMPACT_ATOMS: atom_id res chain seq x y z
N MET A 1 -21.44 19.32 -4.49
CA MET A 1 -20.73 19.25 -3.20
C MET A 1 -19.34 18.72 -3.48
N LYS A 2 -18.27 19.43 -3.08
CA LYS A 2 -16.92 18.87 -3.15
C LYS A 2 -16.90 17.73 -2.12
N GLU A 3 -16.94 16.49 -2.56
CA GLU A 3 -16.92 15.38 -1.62
C GLU A 3 -15.60 15.43 -0.85
N MET A 4 -15.73 15.49 0.47
CA MET A 4 -14.61 15.74 1.37
C MET A 4 -13.95 14.39 1.67
N TYR A 5 -12.65 14.29 1.41
CA TYR A 5 -11.83 13.15 1.85
C TYR A 5 -11.24 13.46 3.23
N GLU A 6 -11.04 12.42 4.04
CA GLU A 6 -10.44 12.53 5.37
C GLU A 6 -9.03 11.92 5.37
N ARG A 7 -8.03 12.66 5.85
CA ARG A 7 -6.67 12.12 6.01
C ARG A 7 -6.58 11.28 7.28
N ASN A 8 -6.13 10.04 7.14
CA ASN A 8 -5.89 9.17 8.29
C ASN A 8 -4.72 9.72 9.11
N GLY A 9 -5.00 10.16 10.34
CA GLY A 9 -4.00 10.73 11.25
C GLY A 9 -2.82 9.81 11.52
N GLY A 10 -2.99 8.48 11.47
CA GLY A 10 -1.93 7.48 11.64
C GLY A 10 -0.85 7.48 10.55
N SER A 11 -1.10 8.17 9.43
CA SER A 11 -0.16 8.28 8.31
C SER A 11 1.10 9.08 8.63
N PHE A 12 1.17 9.77 9.77
CA PHE A 12 2.30 10.61 10.16
C PHE A 12 3.66 9.87 10.21
N ARG A 13 3.64 8.53 10.29
CA ARG A 13 4.83 7.68 10.31
C ARG A 13 5.41 7.38 8.93
N ASP A 14 4.68 7.66 7.86
CA ASP A 14 5.14 7.50 6.49
C ASP A 14 5.48 8.88 5.88
N PRO A 15 6.76 9.23 5.68
CA PRO A 15 7.13 10.49 5.04
C PRO A 15 6.91 10.48 3.52
N LYS A 16 6.68 9.31 2.92
CA LYS A 16 6.60 9.09 1.46
C LYS A 16 5.16 9.03 0.93
N GLY A 17 4.17 9.10 1.81
CA GLY A 17 2.77 9.05 1.42
C GLY A 17 1.81 9.27 2.59
N TYR A 18 0.53 9.05 2.35
CA TYR A 18 -0.48 9.04 3.40
C TYR A 18 -1.76 8.34 2.96
N VAL A 19 -2.54 7.86 3.93
CA VAL A 19 -3.82 7.21 3.71
C VAL A 19 -4.96 8.22 3.78
N LEU A 20 -5.93 8.07 2.88
CA LEU A 20 -7.16 8.84 2.81
C LEU A 20 -8.38 7.91 2.87
N HIS A 21 -9.44 8.41 3.49
CA HIS A 21 -10.76 7.79 3.45
C HIS A 21 -11.71 8.66 2.64
N HIS A 22 -12.42 8.05 1.70
CA HIS A 22 -13.39 8.74 0.87
C HIS A 22 -14.45 7.75 0.38
N ASN A 23 -15.73 8.08 0.58
CA ASN A 23 -16.87 7.24 0.16
C ASN A 23 -16.73 5.75 0.56
N LYS A 24 -16.30 5.48 1.79
CA LYS A 24 -16.03 4.14 2.36
C LYS A 24 -14.86 3.37 1.71
N ASN A 25 -14.14 3.97 0.77
CA ASN A 25 -12.93 3.42 0.17
C ASN A 25 -11.69 3.97 0.87
N VAL A 26 -10.62 3.17 0.81
CA VAL A 26 -9.30 3.53 1.33
C VAL A 26 -8.40 3.82 0.13
N TYR A 27 -7.75 4.96 0.19
CA TYR A 27 -6.79 5.38 -0.82
C TYR A 27 -5.44 5.63 -0.16
N ARG A 28 -4.36 5.44 -0.92
CA ARG A 28 -3.02 5.87 -0.55
C ARG A 28 -2.54 6.89 -1.55
N VAL A 29 -2.11 8.02 -1.04
CA VAL A 29 -1.35 9.01 -1.79
C VAL A 29 0.11 8.62 -1.76
N ILE A 30 0.73 8.63 -2.92
CA ILE A 30 2.15 8.43 -3.14
C ILE A 30 2.75 9.78 -3.45
N ASN A 31 3.71 10.21 -2.64
CA ASN A 31 4.32 11.50 -2.83
C ASN A 31 5.33 11.46 -3.99
N THR A 32 5.59 12.61 -4.60
CA THR A 32 6.62 12.78 -5.65
C THR A 32 8.01 12.33 -5.19
N SER A 33 8.31 12.43 -3.89
CA SER A 33 9.56 11.95 -3.32
C SER A 33 9.72 10.41 -3.27
N TYR A 34 8.69 9.64 -3.65
CA TYR A 34 8.71 8.18 -3.73
C TYR A 34 8.40 7.67 -5.15
N GLN A 35 8.44 8.57 -6.14
CA GLN A 35 8.10 8.25 -7.51
C GLN A 35 9.00 7.17 -8.10
N GLU A 36 10.33 7.29 -7.91
CA GLU A 36 11.30 6.38 -8.52
C GLU A 36 11.13 4.96 -7.98
N GLU A 37 10.94 4.82 -6.66
CA GLU A 37 10.72 3.55 -5.99
C GLU A 37 9.40 2.89 -6.41
N TYR A 38 8.32 3.67 -6.47
CA TYR A 38 7.03 3.17 -6.95
C TYR A 38 7.13 2.69 -8.40
N ASP A 39 7.67 3.52 -9.28
CA ASP A 39 7.81 3.20 -10.70
C ASP A 39 8.65 1.95 -10.91
N TYR A 40 9.74 1.81 -10.16
CA TYR A 40 10.61 0.65 -10.23
C TYR A 40 9.89 -0.61 -9.73
N CYS A 41 9.12 -0.54 -8.65
CA CYS A 41 8.30 -1.66 -8.14
C CYS A 41 7.31 -2.20 -9.18
N ILE A 42 6.67 -1.29 -9.92
CA ILE A 42 5.74 -1.68 -11.00
C ILE A 42 6.50 -2.21 -12.22
N LYS A 43 7.53 -1.49 -12.68
CA LYS A 43 8.31 -1.84 -13.89
C LYS A 43 9.15 -3.11 -13.75
N SER A 44 9.63 -3.43 -12.55
CA SER A 44 10.42 -4.63 -12.27
C SER A 44 9.58 -5.91 -12.35
N GLY A 45 8.26 -5.79 -12.30
CA GLY A 45 7.33 -6.92 -12.22
C GLY A 45 7.17 -7.49 -10.80
N LEU A 46 7.88 -6.95 -9.80
CA LEU A 46 7.78 -7.41 -8.41
C LEU A 46 6.33 -7.31 -7.90
N TYR A 47 5.69 -6.16 -8.13
CA TYR A 47 4.30 -5.96 -7.71
C TYR A 47 3.38 -7.08 -8.22
N LYS A 48 3.43 -7.34 -9.54
CA LYS A 48 2.61 -8.39 -10.16
C LYS A 48 2.90 -9.76 -9.57
N LYS A 49 4.19 -10.11 -9.40
CA LYS A 49 4.61 -11.39 -8.82
C LYS A 49 4.06 -11.60 -7.41
N LEU A 50 4.09 -10.57 -6.57
CA LEU A 50 3.57 -10.65 -5.19
C LEU A 50 2.04 -10.78 -5.16
N ILE A 51 1.31 -10.13 -6.08
CA ILE A 51 -0.15 -10.31 -6.21
C ILE A 51 -0.47 -11.74 -6.68
N ASP A 52 0.19 -12.22 -7.74
CA ASP A 52 -0.05 -13.54 -8.32
C ASP A 52 0.21 -14.68 -7.30
N GLU A 53 1.12 -14.46 -6.34
CA GLU A 53 1.39 -15.40 -5.23
C GLU A 53 0.52 -15.20 -3.99
N GLY A 54 -0.38 -14.23 -3.99
CA GLY A 54 -1.23 -13.91 -2.83
C GLY A 54 -0.45 -13.35 -1.62
N LEU A 55 0.72 -12.77 -1.85
CA LEU A 55 1.60 -12.20 -0.82
C LEU A 55 1.35 -10.71 -0.58
N LEU A 56 0.68 -10.04 -1.50
CA LEU A 56 0.33 -8.63 -1.42
C LEU A 56 -1.13 -8.45 -1.85
N LEU A 57 -1.80 -7.47 -1.25
CA LEU A 57 -3.13 -7.06 -1.70
C LEU A 57 -3.02 -6.17 -2.93
N SER A 58 -3.97 -6.34 -3.84
CA SER A 58 -4.02 -5.53 -5.04
C SER A 58 -4.39 -4.09 -4.74
N PHE A 59 -3.83 -3.19 -5.53
CA PHE A 59 -4.25 -1.80 -5.62
C PHE A 59 -4.29 -1.35 -7.07
N GLU A 60 -5.15 -0.36 -7.33
CA GLU A 60 -5.34 0.22 -8.66
C GLU A 60 -5.13 1.73 -8.60
N GLU A 61 -4.61 2.31 -9.68
CA GLU A 61 -4.52 3.77 -9.78
C GLU A 61 -5.93 4.37 -9.78
N SER A 62 -6.16 5.31 -8.87
CA SER A 62 -7.48 5.88 -8.62
C SER A 62 -7.82 6.94 -9.68
N LEU A 63 -8.97 6.78 -10.31
CA LEU A 63 -9.61 7.80 -11.16
C LEU A 63 -10.66 8.63 -10.39
N ASP A 64 -11.04 8.19 -9.19
CA ASP A 64 -12.14 8.75 -8.39
C ASP A 64 -11.73 10.01 -7.60
N LEU A 65 -10.42 10.24 -7.45
CA LEU A 65 -9.86 11.26 -6.58
C LEU A 65 -8.71 11.99 -7.26
N GLU A 66 -8.72 13.31 -7.14
CA GLU A 66 -7.65 14.19 -7.61
C GLU A 66 -7.26 15.16 -6.49
N ILE A 67 -5.96 15.24 -6.21
CA ILE A 67 -5.39 16.19 -5.25
C ILE A 67 -4.43 17.08 -6.01
N ASN A 68 -4.81 18.34 -6.18
CA ASN A 68 -3.98 19.33 -6.84
C ASN A 68 -2.88 19.82 -5.87
N SER A 69 -1.79 19.05 -5.78
CA SER A 69 -0.59 19.38 -5.03
C SER A 69 0.65 18.90 -5.77
N LYS A 70 1.72 19.70 -5.74
CA LYS A 70 3.02 19.34 -6.36
C LYS A 70 3.69 18.15 -5.68
N ASP A 71 3.33 17.89 -4.43
CA ASP A 71 3.91 16.81 -3.64
C ASP A 71 3.24 15.45 -3.92
N VAL A 72 2.15 15.43 -4.70
CA VAL A 72 1.39 14.21 -5.01
C VAL A 72 1.78 13.70 -6.38
N TYR A 73 2.27 12.47 -6.44
CA TYR A 73 2.60 11.79 -7.69
C TYR A 73 1.44 10.93 -8.20
N LYS A 74 0.93 10.03 -7.35
CA LYS A 74 -0.17 9.13 -7.68
C LYS A 74 -1.09 8.91 -6.48
N ILE A 75 -2.33 8.55 -6.78
CA ILE A 75 -3.30 8.09 -5.78
C ILE A 75 -3.69 6.69 -6.19
N VAL A 76 -3.58 5.73 -5.27
CA VAL A 76 -3.98 4.34 -5.50
C VAL A 76 -5.12 3.97 -4.56
N LYS A 77 -6.12 3.27 -5.08
CA LYS A 77 -7.22 2.70 -4.32
C LYS A 77 -6.80 1.33 -3.81
N GLN A 78 -6.96 1.10 -2.51
CA GLN A 78 -6.56 -0.14 -1.85
C GLN A 78 -7.75 -1.09 -1.76
N GLU A 79 -7.50 -2.38 -1.89
CA GLU A 79 -8.46 -3.41 -1.51
C GLU A 79 -8.79 -3.30 -0.02
N ARG A 80 -10.09 -3.34 0.31
CA ARG A 80 -10.54 -3.14 1.68
C ARG A 80 -10.52 -4.45 2.45
N ILE A 81 -9.76 -4.47 3.54
CA ILE A 81 -9.81 -5.55 4.53
C ILE A 81 -11.03 -5.32 5.44
N ASN A 82 -11.96 -6.28 5.46
CA ASN A 82 -13.21 -6.18 6.23
C ASN A 82 -13.01 -6.38 7.74
N PHE A 83 -11.97 -7.10 8.14
CA PHE A 83 -11.66 -7.40 9.53
C PHE A 83 -10.21 -7.01 9.84
N ILE A 84 -10.03 -6.02 10.71
CA ILE A 84 -8.72 -5.56 11.15
C ILE A 84 -8.44 -6.20 12.50
N SER A 85 -7.37 -6.99 12.55
CA SER A 85 -6.77 -7.50 13.78
C SER A 85 -5.38 -6.91 13.97
N TYR A 86 -4.92 -6.81 15.21
CA TYR A 86 -3.63 -6.27 15.58
C TYR A 86 -2.66 -7.37 16.03
N PRO A 87 -1.34 -7.18 15.86
CA PRO A 87 -0.35 -8.20 16.21
C PRO A 87 -0.41 -8.73 17.65
N TYR A 88 -0.90 -7.92 18.61
CA TYR A 88 -1.05 -8.35 20.00
C TYR A 88 -2.26 -9.28 20.23
N GLU A 89 -3.16 -9.40 19.25
CA GLU A 89 -4.31 -10.31 19.26
C GLU A 89 -3.99 -11.65 18.61
N TRP A 90 -2.79 -11.79 18.03
CA TRP A 90 -2.40 -12.96 17.23
C TRP A 90 -1.82 -14.07 18.10
N SER A 91 -2.09 -15.31 17.70
CA SER A 91 -1.41 -16.48 18.27
C SER A 91 0.06 -16.50 17.83
N PHE A 92 0.87 -17.30 18.52
CA PHE A 92 2.25 -17.53 18.10
C PHE A 92 2.34 -18.02 16.64
N ASP A 93 1.46 -18.93 16.22
CA ASP A 93 1.47 -19.47 14.87
C ASP A 93 1.18 -18.38 13.82
N MET A 94 0.22 -17.49 14.07
CA MET A 94 -0.05 -16.36 13.18
C MET A 94 1.15 -15.41 13.05
N ILE A 95 1.87 -15.15 14.14
CA ILE A 95 3.08 -14.32 14.13
C ILE A 95 4.21 -15.02 13.35
N LYS A 96 4.36 -16.34 13.53
CA LYS A 96 5.31 -17.17 12.78
C LYS A 96 5.01 -17.14 11.28
N ASP A 97 3.75 -17.30 10.90
CA ASP A 97 3.32 -17.26 9.50
C ASP A 97 3.57 -15.88 8.87
N ALA A 98 3.32 -14.79 9.60
CA ALA A 98 3.65 -13.44 9.15
C ALA A 98 5.16 -13.24 8.94
N ALA A 99 6.01 -13.79 9.83
CA ALA A 99 7.46 -13.75 9.68
C ALA A 99 7.95 -14.53 8.46
N ILE A 100 7.46 -15.76 8.25
CA ILE A 100 7.81 -16.59 7.08
C ILE A 100 7.37 -15.89 5.78
N THR A 101 6.15 -15.35 5.77
CA THR A 101 5.61 -14.59 4.63
C THR A 101 6.50 -13.39 4.30
N THR A 102 6.94 -12.65 5.33
CA THR A 102 7.85 -11.52 5.16
C THR A 102 9.18 -11.94 4.54
N LEU A 103 9.79 -13.03 5.01
CA LEU A 103 11.04 -13.56 4.43
C LEU A 103 10.86 -13.97 2.97
N LYS A 104 9.74 -14.63 2.65
CA LYS A 104 9.41 -15.00 1.27
C LYS A 104 9.29 -13.78 0.36
N ILE A 105 8.64 -12.71 0.82
CA ILE A 105 8.55 -11.44 0.07
C ILE A 105 9.95 -10.85 -0.18
N GLN A 106 10.84 -10.88 0.82
CA GLN A 106 12.21 -10.38 0.67
C GLN A 106 13.01 -11.20 -0.34
N GLU A 107 12.89 -12.53 -0.32
CA GLU A 107 13.54 -13.41 -1.28
C GLU A 107 13.11 -13.09 -2.72
N ILE A 108 11.81 -12.98 -2.96
CA ILE A 108 11.27 -12.60 -4.27
C ILE A 108 11.75 -11.18 -4.66
N SER A 109 11.77 -10.23 -3.73
CA SER A 109 12.24 -8.86 -4.00
C SER A 109 13.68 -8.84 -4.54
N MET A 110 14.57 -9.66 -3.96
CA MET A 110 15.96 -9.76 -4.43
C MET A 110 16.06 -10.27 -5.87
N GLU A 111 15.22 -11.21 -6.29
CA GLU A 111 15.17 -11.71 -7.68
C GLU A 111 14.78 -10.59 -8.67
N HIS A 112 13.97 -9.63 -8.21
CA HIS A 112 13.55 -8.44 -8.95
C HIS A 112 14.49 -7.23 -8.76
N ARG A 113 15.66 -7.43 -8.11
CA ARG A 113 16.67 -6.40 -7.80
C ARG A 113 16.10 -5.23 -7.00
N MET A 114 15.27 -5.54 -6.01
CA MET A 114 14.68 -4.62 -5.04
C MET A 114 15.06 -5.00 -3.61
#